data_AF-A0A800JZM4-F1
#
_entry.id   AF-A0A800JZM4-F1
#
_cell.length_a   1.000
_cell.length_b   1.000
_cell.length_c   1.000
_cell.angle_alpha   90.00
_cell.angle_beta   90.00
_cell.angle_gamma   90.00
#
_symmetry.space_group_name_H-M   'P 1'
#
loop_
_entity.id
_entity.type
_entity.pdbx_description
1 polymer ?
#
loop_
_entity_poly.entity_id
_entity_poly.type
_entity_poly.pdbx_seq_one_letter_code
_entity_poly.pdbx_strand_id
1 'polypeptide(L)'
;MMNRKAFLILGAFVLGYGIDAVWARAVRGLRLERKEYKKLVVGRIRIHHNVIGYILILISLWRYPIFLVPLGLGVIVGHRIRDRLFWFMEVVE
;
A
#
# COMPACT_ATOMS: atom_id res chain seq x y z
N MET A 1 26.57 16.55 0.49
CA MET A 1 25.75 16.17 -0.69
C MET A 1 24.95 14.92 -0.35
N MET A 2 23.62 15.02 -0.21
CA MET A 2 22.78 13.82 -0.08
C MET A 2 22.89 12.98 -1.36
N ASN A 3 23.12 11.69 -1.18
CA ASN A 3 23.39 10.74 -2.26
C ASN A 3 22.14 10.63 -3.16
N ARG A 4 22.27 10.69 -4.51
CA ARG A 4 21.12 10.62 -5.44
C ARG A 4 20.20 9.42 -5.17
N LYS A 5 20.78 8.30 -4.71
CA LYS A 5 20.06 7.10 -4.30
C LYS A 5 19.14 7.35 -3.10
N ALA A 6 19.57 8.15 -2.13
CA ALA A 6 18.76 8.48 -0.95
C ALA A 6 17.52 9.29 -1.34
N PHE A 7 17.66 10.26 -2.26
CA PHE A 7 16.50 10.99 -2.81
C PHE A 7 15.55 10.08 -3.57
N LEU A 8 16.08 9.14 -4.37
CA LEU A 8 15.26 8.16 -5.09
C LEU A 8 14.47 7.27 -4.11
N ILE A 9 15.13 6.76 -3.07
CA ILE A 9 14.52 5.91 -2.05
C ILE A 9 13.44 6.69 -1.27
N LEU A 10 13.77 7.89 -0.80
CA LEU A 10 12.83 8.72 -0.05
C LEU A 10 11.65 9.15 -0.93
N GLY A 11 11.92 9.58 -2.15
CA GLY A 11 10.90 9.98 -3.12
C GLY A 11 9.96 8.84 -3.46
N ALA A 12 10.49 7.63 -3.70
CA ALA A 12 9.68 6.44 -3.93
C ALA A 12 8.82 6.08 -2.72
N PHE A 13 9.36 6.17 -1.50
CA PHE A 13 8.58 5.93 -0.28
C PHE A 13 7.42 6.93 -0.11
N VAL A 14 7.70 8.23 -0.24
CA VAL A 14 6.68 9.28 -0.15
C VAL A 14 5.62 9.12 -1.25
N LEU A 15 6.05 8.76 -2.46
CA LEU A 15 5.15 8.47 -3.57
C LEU A 15 4.24 7.27 -3.25
N GLY A 16 4.79 6.18 -2.70
CA GLY A 16 4.02 5.00 -2.31
C GLY A 16 2.97 5.31 -1.26
N TYR A 17 3.35 6.10 -0.25
CA TYR A 17 2.42 6.61 0.76
C TYR A 17 1.30 7.46 0.13
N GLY A 18 1.65 8.35 -0.79
CA GLY A 18 0.68 9.17 -1.53
C GLY A 18 -0.27 8.34 -2.39
N ILE A 19 0.22 7.32 -3.08
CA ILE A 19 -0.58 6.40 -3.90
C ILE A 19 -1.64 5.70 -3.03
N ASP A 20 -1.26 5.19 -1.86
CA ASP A 20 -2.22 4.55 -0.94
C ASP A 20 -3.30 5.55 -0.47
N ALA A 21 -2.92 6.78 -0.12
CA ALA A 21 -3.86 7.82 0.27
C ALA A 21 -4.83 8.20 -0.86
N VAL A 22 -4.33 8.37 -2.08
CA VAL A 22 -5.14 8.68 -3.26
C VAL A 22 -6.05 7.51 -3.61
N TRP A 23 -5.53 6.28 -3.58
CA TRP A 23 -6.31 5.08 -3.85
C TRP A 23 -7.47 4.94 -2.88
N ALA A 24 -7.21 5.08 -1.59
CA ALA A 24 -8.27 5.02 -0.60
C ALA A 24 -9.29 6.14 -0.78
N ARG A 25 -8.87 7.35 -1.18
CA ARG A 25 -9.82 8.43 -1.49
C ARG A 25 -10.63 8.16 -2.76
N ALA A 26 -10.02 7.55 -3.78
CA ALA A 26 -10.70 7.19 -5.02
C ALA A 26 -11.73 6.07 -4.79
N VAL A 27 -11.35 5.03 -4.05
CA VAL A 27 -12.26 3.93 -3.67
C VAL A 27 -13.31 4.42 -2.68
N ARG A 28 -12.95 5.35 -1.78
CA ARG A 28 -13.88 5.89 -0.79
C ARG A 28 -14.87 6.91 -1.36
N GLY A 29 -14.49 7.60 -2.44
CA GLY A 29 -15.17 8.81 -2.85
C GLY A 29 -15.05 9.92 -1.80
N LEU A 30 -15.81 11.00 -1.97
CA LEU A 30 -15.86 12.12 -1.00
C LEU A 30 -16.64 11.81 0.28
N ARG A 31 -17.37 10.68 0.34
CA ARG A 31 -18.15 10.26 1.51
C ARG A 31 -17.36 9.26 2.34
N LEU A 32 -17.28 9.48 3.64
CA LEU A 32 -16.46 8.74 4.60
C LEU A 32 -17.12 7.45 5.15
N GLU A 33 -18.32 7.09 4.68
CA GLU A 33 -19.09 6.01 5.30
C GLU A 33 -18.54 4.63 4.93
N ARG A 34 -17.72 4.11 5.85
CA ARG A 34 -17.04 2.79 5.82
C ARG A 34 -17.94 1.58 5.53
N LYS A 35 -19.27 1.72 5.61
CA LYS A 35 -20.23 0.62 5.59
C LYS A 35 -20.57 0.10 4.18
N GLU A 36 -20.39 0.90 3.12
CA GLU A 36 -20.87 0.53 1.77
C GLU A 36 -19.77 0.08 0.80
N TYR A 37 -18.51 0.03 1.22
CA TYR A 37 -17.43 -0.34 0.31
C TYR A 37 -17.48 -1.81 -0.09
N LYS A 38 -17.38 -2.07 -1.39
CA LYS A 38 -17.09 -3.39 -1.94
C LYS A 38 -15.74 -3.85 -1.42
N LYS A 39 -15.77 -4.76 -0.44
CA LYS A 39 -14.60 -5.45 0.08
C LYS A 39 -14.35 -6.69 -0.78
N LEU A 40 -13.11 -6.92 -1.17
CA LEU A 40 -12.74 -8.17 -1.81
C LEU A 40 -12.69 -9.25 -0.73
N VAL A 41 -13.70 -10.13 -0.73
CA VAL A 41 -13.78 -11.27 0.19
C VAL A 41 -13.72 -12.55 -0.63
N VAL A 42 -12.78 -13.43 -0.29
CA VAL A 42 -12.59 -14.74 -0.89
C VAL A 42 -12.78 -15.77 0.22
N GLY A 43 -13.93 -16.45 0.23
CA GLY A 43 -14.32 -17.34 1.33
C GLY A 43 -14.43 -16.57 2.66
N ARG A 44 -13.57 -16.89 3.62
CA ARG A 44 -13.47 -16.20 4.93
C ARG A 44 -12.34 -15.16 5.00
N ILE A 45 -11.65 -14.91 3.89
CA ILE A 45 -10.49 -14.01 3.85
C ILE A 45 -10.90 -12.71 3.17
N ARG A 46 -10.68 -11.59 3.85
CA ARG A 46 -10.78 -10.26 3.24
C ARG A 46 -9.40 -9.79 2.82
N ILE A 47 -9.29 -9.35 1.58
CA ILE A 47 -8.03 -8.85 1.00
C ILE A 47 -8.06 -7.31 0.99
N HIS A 48 -6.94 -6.71 1.39
CA HIS A 48 -6.70 -5.28 1.45
C HIS A 48 -5.77 -4.85 0.32
N HIS A 49 -5.88 -3.59 -0.11
CA HIS A 49 -5.14 -3.07 -1.26
C HIS A 49 -3.65 -2.84 -0.98
N ASN A 50 -3.22 -2.86 0.28
CA ASN A 50 -1.80 -2.95 0.63
C ASN A 50 -1.12 -4.22 0.10
N VAL A 51 -1.87 -5.22 -0.38
CA VAL A 51 -1.34 -6.36 -1.17
C VAL A 51 -0.43 -5.89 -2.32
N ILE A 52 -0.75 -4.74 -2.92
CA ILE A 52 0.07 -4.14 -3.98
C ILE A 52 1.48 -3.82 -3.46
N GLY A 53 1.61 -3.32 -2.24
CA GLY A 53 2.91 -3.03 -1.63
C GLY A 53 3.78 -4.28 -1.48
N TYR A 54 3.17 -5.41 -1.10
CA TYR A 54 3.88 -6.70 -1.04
C TYR A 54 4.30 -7.19 -2.42
N ILE A 55 3.42 -7.08 -3.42
CA ILE A 55 3.74 -7.44 -4.82
C ILE A 55 4.93 -6.61 -5.34
N LEU A 56 4.96 -5.29 -5.07
CA LEU A 56 6.07 -4.42 -5.46
C LEU A 56 7.39 -4.86 -4.84
N ILE A 57 7.38 -5.24 -3.56
CA ILE A 57 8.58 -5.77 -2.87
C ILE A 57 9.02 -7.09 -3.52
N LEU A 58 8.10 -8.02 -3.79
CA LEU A 58 8.43 -9.30 -4.43
C LEU A 58 9.01 -9.13 -5.83
N ILE A 59 8.43 -8.26 -6.65
CA ILE A 59 8.98 -7.91 -7.97
C ILE A 59 10.37 -7.30 -7.84
N SER A 60 10.58 -6.46 -6.82
CA SER A 60 11.87 -5.86 -6.54
C SER A 60 12.94 -6.90 -6.23
N LEU A 61 12.60 -7.96 -5.50
CA LEU A 61 13.54 -9.04 -5.17
C LEU A 61 13.91 -9.90 -6.38
N TRP A 62 13.01 -10.01 -7.37
CA TRP A 62 13.29 -10.74 -8.61
C TRP A 62 14.14 -9.91 -9.58
N ARG A 63 13.70 -8.68 -9.92
CA ARG A 63 14.28 -7.88 -11.00
C ARG A 63 15.31 -6.85 -10.52
N TYR A 64 15.50 -6.69 -9.20
CA TYR A 64 16.35 -5.69 -8.54
C TYR A 64 16.13 -4.19 -8.87
N PRO A 65 14.92 -3.69 -9.20
CA PRO A 65 14.68 -2.25 -9.29
C PRO A 65 14.69 -1.59 -7.89
N ILE A 66 15.73 -0.81 -7.60
CA ILE A 66 16.02 -0.24 -6.26
C ILE A 66 14.89 0.63 -5.67
N PHE A 67 13.97 1.15 -6.49
CA PHE A 67 12.89 2.04 -6.06
C PHE A 67 11.59 1.31 -5.70
N LEU A 68 11.41 0.04 -6.09
CA LEU A 68 10.14 -0.67 -5.84
C LEU A 68 9.97 -1.07 -4.38
N VAL A 69 11.06 -1.45 -3.69
CA VAL A 69 11.01 -1.71 -2.24
C VAL A 69 10.50 -0.50 -1.45
N PRO A 70 11.11 0.70 -1.54
CA PRO A 70 10.62 1.85 -0.80
C PRO A 70 9.21 2.27 -1.21
N LEU A 71 8.86 2.16 -2.50
CA LEU A 71 7.49 2.40 -2.99
C LEU A 71 6.47 1.47 -2.32
N GLY A 72 6.76 0.16 -2.30
CA GLY A 72 5.90 -0.85 -1.68
C GLY A 72 5.77 -0.66 -0.17
N LEU A 73 6.87 -0.31 0.50
CA LEU A 73 6.85 0.03 1.93
C LEU A 73 6.00 1.27 2.21
N GLY A 74 6.07 2.30 1.37
CA GLY A 74 5.23 3.49 1.47
C GLY A 74 3.74 3.15 1.44
N VAL A 75 3.34 2.27 0.53
CA VAL A 75 1.95 1.77 0.43
C VAL A 75 1.54 1.03 1.71
N ILE A 76 2.36 0.09 2.19
CA ILE A 76 2.05 -0.72 3.38
C ILE A 76 1.94 0.16 4.63
N VAL A 77 2.87 1.11 4.81
CA VAL A 77 2.88 2.04 5.94
C VAL A 77 1.69 2.99 5.88
N GLY A 78 1.38 3.55 4.69
CA GLY A 78 0.20 4.39 4.48
C GLY A 78 -1.09 3.69 4.88
N HIS A 79 -1.26 2.45 4.41
CA HIS A 79 -2.40 1.62 4.77
C HIS A 79 -2.47 1.36 6.27
N ARG A 80 -1.36 0.98 6.90
CA ARG A 80 -1.33 0.70 8.35
C ARG A 80 -1.66 1.93 9.17
N ILE A 81 -1.15 3.11 8.82
CA ILE A 81 -1.46 4.34 9.56
C ILE A 81 -2.95 4.67 9.45
N ARG A 82 -3.54 4.53 8.26
CA ARG A 82 -4.96 4.86 8.03
C ARG A 82 -5.91 3.83 8.66
N ASP A 83 -5.66 2.55 8.43
CA ASP A 83 -6.63 1.49 8.73
C ASP A 83 -6.21 0.60 9.92
N ARG A 84 -5.05 0.85 10.53
CA ARG A 84 -4.43 0.05 11.62
C ARG A 84 -4.16 -1.41 11.26
N LEU A 85 -4.23 -1.73 9.97
CA LEU A 85 -4.01 -3.07 9.42
C LEU A 85 -2.68 -3.12 8.69
N PHE A 86 -1.83 -4.04 9.13
CA PHE A 86 -0.54 -4.31 8.49
C PHE A 86 -0.65 -5.35 7.39
N TRP A 87 -1.30 -6.47 7.72
CA TRP A 87 -1.45 -7.58 6.81
C TRP A 87 -2.39 -7.22 5.68
N PHE A 88 -2.10 -7.75 4.51
CA PHE A 88 -2.96 -7.58 3.35
C PHE A 88 -4.20 -8.48 3.38
N MET A 89 -4.31 -9.33 4.39
CA MET A 89 -5.44 -10.21 4.58
C MET A 89 -5.86 -10.28 6.05
N GLU A 90 -7.16 -10.34 6.28
CA GLU A 90 -7.76 -10.63 7.59
C GLU A 90 -8.82 -11.73 7.43
N VAL A 91 -8.99 -12.54 8.48
CA VAL A 91 -10.10 -13.50 8.54
C VAL A 91 -11.34 -12.77 9.01
N VAL A 92 -12.43 -12.89 8.28
CA VAL A 92 -13.75 -12.38 8.66
C VAL A 92 -14.47 -13.51 9.39
N GLU A 93 -14.65 -13.37 10.69
CA GLU A 93 -15.51 -14.24 11.51
C GLU A 93 -17.00 -14.05 11.15
#